data_AF-A0A009QCT7-F1
#
_entry.id   AF-A0A009QCT7-F1
#
_cell.length_a   1.000
_cell.length_b   1.000
_cell.length_c   1.000
_cell.angle_alpha   90.00
_cell.angle_beta   90.00
_cell.angle_gamma   90.00
#
_symmetry.space_group_name_H-M   'P 1'
#
loop_
_entity.id
_entity.type
_entity.pdbx_description
1 polymer ?
#
loop_
_entity_poly.entity_id
_entity_poly.type
_entity_poly.pdbx_seq_one_letter_code
_entity_poly.pdbx_strand_id
1 'polypeptide(L)' 'MAQQIAVSAGAGLAILPKFLADDKPELEEVLEQQVRFTHTFWMLTFVDLQHEPRIKLVWDYLRKQADKYQHLLVD' A
#
# COMPACT_ATOMS: atom_id res chain seq x y z
N MET A 1 -3.92 -10.02 -7.21
CA MET A 1 -2.60 -10.37 -7.78
C MET A 1 -2.61 -10.60 -9.29
N ALA A 2 -3.76 -10.78 -9.95
CA ALA A 2 -3.81 -11.05 -11.39
C ALA A 2 -3.06 -10.01 -12.27
N GLN A 3 -3.23 -8.71 -12.00
CA GLN A 3 -2.54 -7.66 -12.77
C GLN A 3 -1.02 -7.68 -12.60
N GLN A 4 -0.52 -7.85 -11.37
CA GLN A 4 0.91 -7.94 -11.10
C GLN A 4 1.54 -9.17 -11.78
N ILE A 5 0.89 -10.33 -11.68
CA ILE A 5 1.36 -11.57 -12.33
C ILE A 5 1.39 -11.40 -13.85
N ALA A 6 0.37 -10.77 -14.43
CA ALA A 6 0.31 -10.54 -15.87
C ALA A 6 1.46 -9.65 -16.37
N VAL A 7 1.76 -8.55 -15.67
CA VAL A 7 2.86 -7.66 -16.08
C VAL A 7 4.23 -8.28 -15.88
N SER A 8 4.47 -9.00 -14.77
CA SER A 8 5.71 -9.78 -14.58
C SER A 8 5.89 -10.87 -15.64
N ALA A 9 4.79 -11.38 -16.22
CA ALA A 9 4.83 -12.32 -17.34
C ALA A 9 4.94 -11.66 -18.73
N GLY A 10 5.09 -10.33 -18.79
CA GLY A 10 5.27 -9.58 -20.04
C GLY A 10 3.98 -9.21 -20.78
N ALA A 11 2.82 -9.25 -20.11
CA ALA A 11 1.54 -8.95 -20.76
C ALA A 11 1.30 -7.45 -21.10
N GLY A 12 2.19 -6.54 -20.69
CA GLY A 12 2.09 -5.11 -21.01
C GLY A 12 2.38 -4.20 -19.80
N LEU A 13 1.55 -3.18 -19.59
CA LEU A 13 1.67 -2.22 -18.48
C LEU A 13 0.49 -2.38 -17.50
N ALA A 14 0.72 -2.08 -16.23
CA ALA A 14 -0.30 -2.09 -15.19
C ALA A 14 -0.09 -0.93 -14.21
N ILE A 15 -1.20 -0.41 -13.66
CA ILE A 15 -1.15 0.48 -12.50
C ILE A 15 -1.06 -0.42 -11.28
N LEU A 16 0.05 -0.36 -10.55
CA LEU A 16 0.28 -1.16 -9.35
C LEU A 16 0.59 -0.25 -8.17
N PRO A 17 0.06 -0.54 -6.97
CA PRO A 17 0.59 0.04 -5.74
C PRO A 17 2.06 -0.32 -5.58
N LYS A 18 2.87 0.63 -5.10
CA LYS A 18 4.32 0.48 -4.97
C LYS A 18 4.72 -0.78 -4.21
N PHE A 19 4.06 -1.09 -3.09
CA PHE A 19 4.33 -2.31 -2.31
C PHE A 19 4.08 -3.64 -3.04
N LEU A 20 3.44 -3.66 -4.22
CA LEU A 20 3.31 -4.87 -5.06
C LEU A 20 4.39 -4.96 -6.16
N ALA A 21 5.16 -3.90 -6.38
CA ALA A 21 6.18 -3.80 -7.42
C ALA A 21 7.60 -3.56 -6.88
N ASP A 22 7.75 -2.96 -5.70
CA ASP A 22 9.04 -2.54 -5.11
C ASP A 22 10.05 -3.70 -4.93
N ASP A 23 9.55 -4.92 -4.72
CA ASP A 23 10.36 -6.14 -4.55
C ASP A 23 10.49 -6.98 -5.84
N LYS A 24 10.10 -6.43 -7.00
CA LYS A 24 10.08 -7.12 -8.30
C LYS A 24 11.14 -6.56 -9.23
N PRO A 25 12.36 -7.14 -9.29
CA PRO A 25 13.44 -6.62 -10.13
C PRO A 25 13.15 -6.71 -11.63
N GLU A 26 12.17 -7.52 -12.04
CA GLU A 26 11.71 -7.62 -13.42
C GLU A 26 10.76 -6.50 -13.86
N LEU A 27 10.29 -5.66 -12.93
CA LEU A 27 9.39 -4.55 -13.21
C LEU A 27 10.14 -3.21 -13.22
N GLU A 28 9.72 -2.31 -14.11
CA GLU A 28 10.25 -0.96 -14.24
C GLU A 28 9.10 0.05 -14.10
N GLU A 29 9.31 1.08 -13.27
CA GLU A 29 8.36 2.20 -13.16
C GLU A 29 8.42 3.06 -14.42
N VAL A 30 7.26 3.34 -15.00
CA VAL A 30 7.14 4.15 -16.23
C VAL A 30 6.21 5.32 -16.00
N LEU A 31 6.45 6.42 -16.74
CA LEU A 31 5.59 7.62 -16.77
C LEU A 31 5.44 8.36 -15.42
N GLU A 32 6.37 8.17 -14.48
CA GLU A 32 6.38 8.83 -13.15
C GLU A 32 6.23 10.37 -13.20
N GLN A 33 6.70 11.00 -14.28
CA GLN A 33 6.64 12.45 -14.49
C GLN A 33 5.30 12.94 -15.06
N GLN A 34 4.49 12.03 -15.59
CA GLN A 34 3.25 12.35 -16.31
C GLN A 34 2.01 12.00 -15.50
N VAL A 35 2.07 10.95 -14.67
CA VAL A 35 0.91 10.42 -13.95
C VAL A 35 1.31 10.07 -12.52
N ARG A 36 0.48 10.46 -11.55
CA ARG A 36 0.60 10.06 -10.14
C ARG A 36 -0.75 9.56 -9.64
N PHE A 37 -0.76 8.38 -9.05
CA PHE A 37 -1.93 7.79 -8.40
C PHE A 37 -1.72 7.75 -6.89
N THR A 38 -2.49 8.52 -6.15
CA THR A 38 -2.42 8.51 -4.68
C THR A 38 -3.46 7.54 -4.11
N HIS A 39 -3.00 6.53 -3.37
CA HIS A 39 -3.88 5.67 -2.60
C HIS A 39 -4.15 6.26 -1.21
N THR A 40 -5.39 6.15 -0.74
CA THR A 40 -5.75 6.52 0.63
C THR A 40 -6.11 5.27 1.42
N PHE A 41 -5.39 5.02 2.52
CA PHE A 41 -5.65 3.91 3.43
C PHE A 41 -6.45 4.42 4.64
N TRP A 42 -7.54 3.72 4.96
CA TRP A 42 -8.39 4.03 6.10
C TRP A 42 -8.24 2.93 7.16
N MET A 43 -7.98 3.34 8.41
CA MET A 43 -8.15 2.47 9.57
C MET A 43 -9.51 2.78 10.21
N LEU A 44 -10.28 1.74 10.52
CA LEU A 44 -11.64 1.85 11.07
C LEU A 44 -11.80 0.89 12.26
N THR A 45 -12.48 1.34 13.30
CA THR A 45 -12.92 0.51 14.43
C THR A 45 -14.28 0.99 14.91
N PHE A 46 -15.02 0.15 15.63
CA PHE A 46 -16.26 0.57 16.27
C PHE A 46 -15.97 1.57 17.40
N VAL A 47 -16.82 2.60 17.51
CA VAL A 47 -16.68 3.68 18.50
C VAL A 47 -16.61 3.13 19.93
N ASP A 48 -17.41 2.11 20.24
CA ASP A 48 -17.44 1.50 21.57
C ASP A 48 -16.15 0.72 21.90
N LEU A 49 -15.44 0.26 20.87
CA LEU A 49 -14.22 -0.54 21.02
C LEU A 49 -12.94 0.29 21.00
N GLN A 50 -12.99 1.56 20.59
CA GLN A 50 -11.79 2.39 20.42
C GLN A 50 -10.98 2.57 21.73
N HIS A 51 -11.65 2.47 22.88
CA HIS A 51 -11.05 2.62 24.20
C HIS A 51 -10.65 1.28 24.84
N GLU A 52 -10.98 0.15 24.23
CA GLU A 52 -10.58 -1.15 24.76
C GLU A 52 -9.04 -1.27 24.67
N PRO A 53 -8.32 -1.55 25.77
CA PRO A 53 -6.85 -1.58 25.79
C PRO A 53 -6.16 -2.41 24.70
N ARG A 54 -6.66 -3.61 24.39
CA ARG A 54 -6.16 -4.51 23.34
C ARG A 54 -6.38 -3.91 21.95
N ILE A 55 -7.55 -3.31 21.70
CA ILE A 55 -7.84 -2.63 20.44
C ILE A 55 -6.91 -1.43 20.27
N LYS A 56 -6.80 -0.59 21.31
CA LYS A 56 -5.91 0.56 21.31
C LYS A 56 -4.45 0.16 21.07
N LEU A 57 -3.99 -0.92 21.69
CA LEU A 57 -2.62 -1.43 21.51
C LEU A 57 -2.34 -1.78 20.05
N VAL A 58 -3.22 -2.55 19.41
CA VAL A 58 -3.07 -2.94 17.99
C VAL A 58 -3.20 -1.70 17.09
N TRP A 59 -4.14 -0.81 17.37
CA TRP A 59 -4.35 0.42 16.62
C TRP A 59 -3.10 1.31 16.62
N ASP A 60 -2.53 1.57 17.80
CA ASP A 60 -1.33 2.38 17.95
C ASP A 60 -0.13 1.71 17.27
N TYR A 61 -0.04 0.38 17.30
CA TYR A 61 0.99 -0.37 16.57
C TYR A 61 0.85 -0.21 15.05
N LEU A 62 -0.35 -0.45 14.51
CA LEU A 62 -0.63 -0.34 13.07
C LEU A 62 -0.37 1.09 12.57
N ARG A 63 -0.77 2.11 13.32
CA ARG A 63 -0.49 3.51 12.99
C ARG A 63 1.00 3.77 12.89
N LYS A 64 1.79 3.32 13.88
CA LYS A 64 3.25 3.44 13.85
C LYS A 64 3.88 2.73 12.64
N GLN A 65 3.36 1.58 12.23
CA GLN A 65 3.85 0.90 11.04
C GLN A 65 3.45 1.65 9.76
N ALA A 66 2.22 2.16 9.67
CA ALA A 66 1.76 2.96 8.54
C ALA A 66 2.62 4.22 8.36
N ASP A 67 2.95 4.92 9.45
CA ASP A 67 3.85 6.07 9.43
C ASP A 67 5.26 5.66 8.95
N LYS A 68 5.78 4.53 9.43
CA LYS A 68 7.10 4.01 9.04
C LYS A 68 7.18 3.66 7.55
N TYR A 69 6.11 3.08 6.99
CA TYR A 69 6.05 2.60 5.61
C TYR A 69 5.27 3.55 4.69
N GLN A 70 5.10 4.82 5.08
CA GLN A 70 4.31 5.79 4.32
C GLN A 70 4.76 5.89 2.84
N HIS A 71 6.06 5.81 2.59
CA HIS A 71 6.65 5.85 1.24
C HIS A 71 6.31 4.64 0.34
N LEU A 72 5.81 3.54 0.91
CA LEU A 72 5.29 2.38 0.15
C LEU A 72 3.77 2.43 -0.01
N LEU A 73 3.08 3.19 0.84
CA LEU A 73 1.62 3.21 0.92
C LEU A 73 1.00 4.42 0.22
N VAL A 74 1.68 5.58 0.18
CA VAL A 74 1.05 6.86 -0.21
C VAL A 74 1.81 7.64 -1.30
N ASP A 75 3.06 7.28 -1.58
CA ASP A 75 3.89 7.96 -2.60
C ASP A 75 3.54 7.57 -4.04
#